data_AF-A0A2T6AM82-F1
#
_entry.id   AF-A0A2T6AM82-F1
#
_cell.length_a   1.000
_cell.length_b   1.000
_cell.length_c   1.000
_cell.angle_alpha   90.00
_cell.angle_beta   90.00
_cell.angle_gamma   90.00
#
_symmetry.space_group_name_H-M   'P 1'
#
loop_
_entity.id
_entity.type
_entity.pdbx_description
1 polymer ?
#
loop_
_entity_poly.entity_id
_entity_poly.type
_entity_poly.pdbx_seq_one_letter_code
_entity_poly.pdbx_strand_id
1 'polypeptide(L)'
;MKKFAYILAFLFISFLFTPSVIALIDRNVDISIAYNVNEEESSSKNQISFEYNIEEMVSNYESIHFLQIRKTDGHYYKENVYDVCLTVSSPPPKLA
;
A
#
# COMPACT_ATOMS: atom_id res chain seq x y z
N MET A 1 1.78 49.69 -10.18
CA MET A 1 2.76 48.56 -10.20
C MET A 1 2.90 47.89 -8.83
N LYS A 2 3.26 48.60 -7.74
CA LYS A 2 3.47 47.99 -6.41
C LYS A 2 2.25 47.22 -5.84
N LYS A 3 1.03 47.75 -5.97
CA LYS A 3 -0.21 47.06 -5.52
C LYS A 3 -0.43 45.71 -6.23
N PHE A 4 -0.15 45.66 -7.52
CA PHE A 4 -0.27 44.43 -8.31
C PHE A 4 0.79 43.41 -7.89
N ALA A 5 2.02 43.87 -7.63
CA ALA A 5 3.07 43.02 -7.08
C ALA A 5 2.71 42.46 -5.70
N TYR A 6 2.08 43.25 -4.82
CA TYR A 6 1.60 42.74 -3.52
C TYR A 6 0.52 41.67 -3.66
N ILE A 7 -0.42 41.84 -4.61
CA ILE A 7 -1.46 40.83 -4.88
C ILE A 7 -0.84 39.53 -5.39
N LEU A 8 0.09 39.62 -6.34
CA LEU A 8 0.81 38.46 -6.88
C LEU A 8 1.66 37.78 -5.82
N ALA A 9 2.38 38.55 -5.01
CA ALA A 9 3.20 38.01 -3.92
C ALA A 9 2.32 37.29 -2.88
N PHE A 10 1.19 37.87 -2.50
CA PHE A 10 0.25 37.23 -1.58
C PHE A 10 -0.29 35.90 -2.15
N LEU A 11 -0.65 35.88 -3.43
CA LEU A 11 -1.15 34.68 -4.10
C LEU A 11 -0.08 33.58 -4.17
N PHE A 12 1.16 33.94 -4.52
CA PHE A 12 2.29 33.01 -4.56
C PHE A 12 2.63 32.43 -3.19
N ILE A 13 2.70 33.29 -2.16
CA ILE A 13 3.03 32.86 -0.80
C ILE A 13 1.93 31.94 -0.26
N SER A 14 0.66 32.29 -0.49
CA SER A 14 -0.47 31.45 -0.08
C SER A 14 -0.44 30.10 -0.78
N PHE A 15 -0.18 30.08 -2.09
CA PHE A 15 -0.11 28.85 -2.88
C PHE A 15 1.02 27.91 -2.40
N LEU A 16 2.21 28.45 -2.14
CA LEU A 16 3.34 27.66 -1.62
C LEU A 16 3.12 27.14 -0.20
N PHE A 17 2.46 27.91 0.66
CA PHE A 17 2.27 27.55 2.06
C PHE A 17 1.12 26.56 2.29
N THR A 18 0.11 26.56 1.41
CA THR A 18 -1.11 25.75 1.53
C THR A 18 -0.87 24.25 1.77
N PRO A 19 -0.08 23.50 0.96
CA PRO A 19 0.13 22.07 1.20
C PRO A 19 0.86 21.80 2.52
N SER A 20 1.73 22.70 2.97
CA SER A 20 2.43 22.58 4.25
C SER A 20 1.48 22.76 5.45
N VAL A 21 0.52 23.68 5.37
CA VAL A 21 -0.50 23.87 6.42
C VAL A 21 -1.44 22.69 6.49
N ILE A 22 -1.88 22.19 5.33
CA ILE A 22 -2.80 21.04 5.26
C ILE A 22 -2.15 19.81 5.89
N ALA A 23 -0.88 19.53 5.57
CA ALA A 23 -0.13 18.41 6.15
C ALA A 23 0.10 18.54 7.67
N LEU A 24 0.11 19.77 8.20
CA LEU A 24 0.22 20.02 9.64
C LEU A 24 -1.10 19.76 10.38
N ILE A 25 -2.24 20.09 9.77
CA ILE A 25 -3.57 19.94 10.37
C ILE A 25 -3.99 18.46 10.36
N ASP A 26 -3.80 17.79 9.23
CA ASP A 26 -4.21 16.41 9.06
C ASP A 26 -3.17 15.63 8.24
N ARG A 27 -2.57 14.62 8.87
CA ARG A 27 -1.57 13.75 8.26
C ARG A 27 -2.16 12.72 7.30
N ASN A 28 -3.48 12.52 7.33
CA ASN A 28 -4.17 11.57 6.45
C ASN A 28 -4.66 12.22 5.15
N VAL A 29 -4.54 13.54 5.02
CA VAL A 29 -4.89 14.21 3.77
C VAL A 29 -3.80 13.95 2.73
N ASP A 30 -4.24 13.46 1.58
CA ASP A 30 -3.35 13.20 0.45
C ASP A 30 -2.91 14.52 -0.21
N ILE A 31 -1.66 14.90 0.07
CA ILE A 31 -0.96 16.06 -0.50
C ILE A 31 -0.08 15.68 -1.70
N SER A 32 -0.03 14.40 -2.10
CA SER A 32 0.87 13.92 -3.16
C SER A 32 0.69 14.68 -4.46
N ILE A 33 -0.55 15.03 -4.82
CA ILE A 33 -0.89 15.81 -6.02
C ILE A 33 -0.22 17.18 -6.00
N ALA A 34 -0.21 17.88 -4.86
CA ALA A 34 0.36 19.22 -4.75
C ALA A 34 1.89 19.23 -4.97
N TYR A 35 2.58 18.14 -4.63
CA TYR A 35 4.02 17.98 -4.87
C TYR A 35 4.32 17.37 -6.25
N ASN A 36 3.44 16.51 -6.77
CA ASN A 36 3.64 15.79 -8.03
C ASN A 36 3.36 16.69 -9.27
N VAL A 37 2.52 17.72 -9.15
CA VAL A 37 2.25 18.68 -10.25
C VAL A 37 3.51 19.42 -10.73
N ASN A 38 4.56 19.50 -9.91
CA ASN A 38 5.83 20.14 -10.26
C ASN A 38 6.90 19.15 -10.76
N GLU A 39 6.63 17.84 -10.76
CA GLU A 39 7.53 16.83 -11.37
C GLU A 39 7.21 16.67 -12.86
N GLU A 40 7.73 17.57 -13.69
CA GLU A 40 7.57 17.49 -15.16
C GLU A 40 8.42 16.38 -15.81
N GLU A 41 9.22 15.62 -15.03
CA GLU A 41 10.26 14.72 -15.55
C GLU A 41 9.85 13.23 -15.69
N SER A 42 8.65 12.84 -15.25
CA SER A 42 8.28 11.41 -15.08
C SER A 42 7.23 10.88 -16.06
N SER A 43 7.10 11.45 -17.26
CA SER A 43 6.18 10.94 -18.30
C SER A 43 6.43 9.47 -18.68
N SER A 44 7.68 9.00 -18.61
CA SER A 44 8.02 7.59 -18.85
C SER A 44 7.92 6.70 -17.61
N LYS A 45 7.94 7.26 -16.40
CA LYS A 45 7.95 6.53 -15.12
C LYS A 45 6.54 6.35 -14.53
N ASN A 46 5.61 7.23 -14.90
CA ASN A 46 4.20 7.20 -14.48
C ASN A 46 3.28 6.51 -15.52
N GLN A 47 3.82 5.58 -16.33
CA GLN A 47 2.97 4.67 -17.10
C GLN A 47 2.38 3.63 -16.13
N ILE A 48 1.22 3.97 -15.57
CA ILE A 48 0.42 3.03 -14.78
C ILE A 48 -0.09 1.96 -15.75
N SER A 49 0.65 0.85 -15.88
CA SER A 49 0.16 -0.35 -16.55
C SER A 49 -0.93 -0.95 -15.67
N PHE A 50 -2.19 -0.68 -16.01
CA PHE A 50 -3.32 -1.38 -15.39
C PHE A 50 -3.33 -2.82 -15.88
N GLU A 51 -2.65 -3.68 -15.14
CA GLU A 51 -2.70 -5.12 -15.35
C GLU A 51 -3.92 -5.68 -14.60
N TYR A 52 -4.94 -6.10 -15.35
CA TYR A 52 -6.10 -6.78 -14.78
C TYR A 52 -5.96 -8.27 -15.05
N ASN A 53 -5.57 -9.02 -14.02
CA ASN A 53 -5.53 -10.47 -14.08
C ASN A 53 -6.94 -11.03 -13.87
N ILE A 54 -7.54 -11.53 -14.95
CA ILE A 54 -8.77 -12.33 -14.88
C ILE A 54 -8.34 -13.74 -14.55
N GLU A 55 -8.30 -14.06 -13.26
CA GLU A 55 -8.14 -15.43 -12.82
C GLU A 55 -9.44 -16.20 -13.05
N GLU A 56 -9.33 -17.40 -13.62
CA GLU A 56 -10.45 -18.31 -13.76
C GLU A 56 -10.93 -18.70 -12.37
N MET A 57 -12.16 -18.31 -12.03
CA MET A 57 -12.72 -18.55 -10.71
C MET A 57 -13.13 -20.03 -10.59
N VAL A 58 -12.18 -20.88 -10.20
CA VAL A 58 -12.48 -22.28 -9.87
C VAL A 58 -13.31 -22.30 -8.59
N SER A 59 -14.44 -23.01 -8.62
CA SER A 59 -15.33 -23.12 -7.47
C SER A 59 -14.60 -23.72 -6.27
N ASN A 60 -14.42 -22.92 -5.21
CA ASN A 60 -13.90 -23.36 -3.92
C ASN A 60 -14.99 -23.98 -3.03
N TYR A 61 -16.10 -24.46 -3.62
CA TYR A 61 -17.21 -25.04 -2.87
C TYR A 61 -16.77 -26.25 -2.03
N GLU A 62 -16.03 -27.19 -2.62
CA GLU A 62 -15.59 -28.41 -1.92
C GLU A 62 -14.66 -28.12 -0.74
N SER A 63 -13.76 -27.14 -0.89
CA SER A 63 -12.83 -26.74 0.18
C SER A 63 -13.55 -26.02 1.32
N ILE A 64 -14.50 -25.13 1.00
CA ILE A 64 -15.34 -24.45 2.00
C ILE A 64 -16.26 -25.45 2.73
N HIS A 65 -16.88 -26.37 1.98
CA HIS A 65 -17.76 -27.40 2.51
C HIS A 65 -17.02 -28.37 3.44
N PHE A 66 -15.81 -28.81 3.05
CA PHE A 66 -14.94 -29.62 3.91
C PHE A 66 -14.62 -28.94 5.26
N LEU A 67 -14.33 -27.63 5.24
CA LEU A 67 -14.05 -26.87 6.47
C LEU A 67 -15.30 -26.70 7.35
N GLN A 68 -16.48 -26.58 6.75
CA GLN A 68 -17.75 -26.51 7.48
C GLN A 68 -18.06 -27.84 8.19
N ILE A 69 -17.83 -28.97 7.52
CA ILE A 69 -18.00 -30.30 8.11
C ILE A 69 -17.05 -30.51 9.29
N ARG A 70 -15.79 -30.06 9.19
CA ARG A 70 -14.80 -30.28 10.25
C ARG A 70 -15.01 -29.44 11.51
N LYS A 71 -15.79 -28.35 11.48
CA LYS A 71 -16.06 -27.56 12.70
C LYS A 71 -16.81 -28.35 13.79
N THR A 72 -17.50 -29.43 13.44
CA THR A 72 -18.24 -30.26 14.40
C THR A 72 -17.40 -31.36 15.06
N ASP A 73 -16.26 -31.71 14.47
CA ASP A 73 -15.33 -32.65 15.08
C ASP A 73 -14.45 -31.87 16.06
N GLY A 74 -14.80 -31.95 17.35
CA GLY A 74 -14.05 -31.33 18.43
C GLY A 74 -12.56 -31.63 18.29
N HIS A 75 -11.77 -30.59 18.00
CA HIS A 75 -10.34 -30.73 17.85
C HIS A 75 -9.70 -30.96 19.22
N TYR A 76 -9.36 -32.20 19.52
CA TYR A 76 -8.44 -32.51 20.60
C TYR A 76 -7.02 -32.36 20.07
N TYR A 77 -6.40 -31.21 20.34
CA TYR A 77 -4.97 -31.05 20.15
C TYR A 77 -4.28 -31.70 21.34
N LYS A 78 -3.56 -32.80 21.13
CA LYS A 78 -2.52 -33.18 22.07
C LYS A 78 -1.36 -32.23 21.81
N GLU A 79 -1.13 -31.33 22.75
CA GLU A 79 0.00 -30.41 22.71
C GLU A 79 1.28 -31.25 22.80
N ASN A 80 1.80 -31.64 21.64
CA ASN A 80 3.13 -32.20 21.57
C ASN A 80 4.07 -31.01 21.76
N VAL A 81 4.74 -30.97 22.90
CA VAL A 81 5.84 -30.04 23.16
C VAL A 81 6.93 -30.38 22.14
N TYR A 82 6.99 -29.63 21.05
CA TYR A 82 8.09 -29.72 20.10
C TYR A 82 9.24 -28.86 20.62
N ASP A 83 10.44 -29.41 20.67
CA ASP A 83 11.64 -28.59 20.82
C ASP A 83 11.74 -27.67 19.60
N VAL A 84 11.49 -26.39 19.83
CA VAL A 84 11.54 -25.35 18.81
C VAL A 84 12.99 -25.17 18.38
N CYS A 85 13.36 -25.71 17.22
CA CYS A 85 14.67 -25.45 16.63
C CYS A 85 14.61 -24.09 15.92
N LEU A 86 15.02 -23.02 16.61
CA LEU A 86 14.90 -21.62 16.19
C LEU A 86 15.85 -21.17 15.07
N THR A 87 16.50 -22.07 14.35
CA THR A 87 17.48 -21.66 13.34
C THR A 87 17.45 -22.58 12.14
N VAL A 88 16.81 -22.11 11.08
CA VAL A 88 17.10 -22.56 9.72
C VAL A 88 18.56 -22.22 9.46
N SER A 89 19.45 -23.21 9.55
CA SER A 89 20.91 -23.02 9.57
C SER A 89 21.54 -22.92 8.19
N SER A 90 20.76 -22.89 7.11
CA SER A 90 21.31 -22.82 5.77
C SER A 90 20.51 -21.87 4.87
N PRO A 91 21.19 -21.00 4.12
CA PRO A 91 20.53 -20.21 3.10
C PRO A 91 20.01 -21.12 1.98
N PRO A 92 18.92 -20.73 1.28
CA PRO A 92 18.41 -21.49 0.15
C PRO A 92 19.48 -21.63 -0.95
N PRO A 93 19.50 -22.76 -1.69
CA PRO A 93 20.47 -22.99 -2.76
C PRO A 93 20.34 -21.91 -3.83
N LYS A 94 21.49 -21.42 -4.34
CA LYS A 94 21.48 -20.56 -5.54
C LYS A 94 21.18 -21.44 -6.74
N LEU A 95 20.15 -21.08 -7.51
CA LEU A 95 19.89 -21.67 -8.81
C LEU A 95 21.11 -21.43 -9.71
N ALA A 96 21.60 -22.52 -10.32
CA ALA A 96 22.72 -22.51 -11.26
C ALA A 96 22.27 -22.09 -12.66
#